data_AF-H3GJN6-F1
#
_entry.id   AF-H3GJN6-F1
#
_cell.length_a   1.000
_cell.length_b   1.000
_cell.length_c   1.000
_cell.angle_alpha   90.00
_cell.angle_beta   90.00
_cell.angle_gamma   90.00
#
_symmetry.space_group_name_H-M   'P 1'
#
loop_
_entity.id
_entity.type
_entity.pdbx_description
1 polymer ?
#
loop_
_entity_poly.entity_id
_entity_poly.type
_entity_poly.pdbx_seq_one_letter_code
_entity_poly.pdbx_strand_id
1 'polypeptide(L)'
;MPPMLNSSATHAHVSPPSSPRVRKMDVDCSNSNGSRDLGSVMLDTLQQRLALTSLRSLMSCAGIGETEPFNLPTQHRMLWRMKTNANYFLTNYLLLTVGVFAFLLLFFHPIQLLVCVIVAYGWHVFLTKKEIPTDKFEVFGRRLSEQDILLAATGSTMVFLLFFVLPTVIFALSVSSLASAAHALLRSNRLKDDSVDARQGSASSSEVEELV
;
A
#
# COMPACT_ATOMS: atom_id res chain seq x y z
N MET A 1 76.80 16.86 32.10
CA MET A 1 76.51 18.02 31.23
C MET A 1 77.74 18.27 30.40
N PRO A 2 77.69 17.98 29.08
CA PRO A 2 77.46 19.01 28.06
C PRO A 2 76.64 18.44 26.84
N PRO A 3 76.68 18.94 25.57
CA PRO A 3 75.56 19.66 24.94
C PRO A 3 75.08 19.09 23.57
N MET A 4 74.16 19.86 22.97
CA MET A 4 73.38 19.77 21.72
C MET A 4 74.09 19.28 20.42
N LEU A 5 73.35 18.61 19.52
CA LEU A 5 72.94 19.10 18.17
C LEU A 5 72.45 17.98 17.18
N ASN A 6 71.27 18.24 16.61
CA ASN A 6 70.89 18.17 15.17
C ASN A 6 70.50 16.86 14.43
N SER A 7 69.41 17.02 13.65
CA SER A 7 69.06 16.45 12.32
C SER A 7 68.64 14.98 12.17
N SER A 8 67.38 14.75 11.76
CA SER A 8 67.02 14.67 10.33
C SER A 8 65.52 14.39 10.16
N ALA A 9 64.86 15.20 9.33
CA ALA A 9 63.47 15.03 8.94
C ALA A 9 63.37 14.04 7.77
N THR A 10 62.53 13.01 7.91
CA THR A 10 62.16 12.10 6.82
C THR A 10 60.81 12.52 6.24
N HIS A 11 60.87 13.13 5.05
CA HIS A 11 59.75 13.34 4.15
C HIS A 11 59.27 12.01 3.56
N ALA A 12 57.95 11.76 3.59
CA ALA A 12 57.30 10.84 2.67
C ALA A 12 56.06 11.53 2.07
N HIS A 13 56.25 12.07 0.87
CA HIS A 13 55.25 12.75 0.05
C HIS A 13 54.47 11.71 -0.75
N VAL A 14 53.21 11.51 -0.37
CA VAL A 14 52.25 10.64 -1.09
C VAL A 14 51.77 11.37 -2.34
N SER A 15 51.94 10.74 -3.50
CA SER A 15 51.39 11.21 -4.78
C SER A 15 49.95 10.65 -4.96
N PRO A 16 48.97 11.45 -5.37
CA PRO A 16 47.66 10.94 -5.78
C PRO A 16 47.60 10.66 -7.30
N PRO A 17 47.05 9.52 -7.76
CA PRO A 17 46.81 9.29 -9.18
C PRO A 17 45.44 9.82 -9.67
N SER A 18 45.53 10.57 -10.78
CA SER A 18 44.59 10.67 -11.91
C SER A 18 43.12 11.07 -11.67
N SER A 19 42.82 12.33 -12.02
CA SER A 19 41.45 12.83 -12.28
C SER A 19 40.92 12.35 -13.65
N PRO A 20 39.64 11.94 -13.76
CA PRO A 20 38.98 11.74 -15.05
C PRO A 20 38.57 13.07 -15.68
N ARG A 21 38.85 13.15 -16.98
CA ARG A 21 38.56 14.23 -17.94
C ARG A 21 37.08 14.62 -17.94
N VAL A 22 36.78 15.85 -17.50
CA VAL A 22 35.45 16.47 -17.63
C VAL A 22 35.14 16.65 -19.12
N ARG A 23 34.16 15.89 -19.61
CA ARG A 23 33.53 16.11 -20.91
C ARG A 23 32.66 17.36 -20.78
N LYS A 24 33.06 18.46 -21.44
CA LYS A 24 32.17 19.61 -21.66
C LYS A 24 30.93 19.09 -22.40
N MET A 25 29.79 19.21 -21.74
CA MET A 25 28.48 18.98 -22.34
C MET A 25 28.02 20.36 -22.78
N ASP A 26 28.08 20.62 -24.09
CA ASP A 26 27.52 21.82 -24.66
C ASP A 26 26.00 21.79 -24.44
N VAL A 27 25.51 22.83 -23.75
CA VAL A 27 24.10 23.05 -23.46
C VAL A 27 23.49 23.66 -24.71
N ASP A 28 22.92 22.81 -25.56
CA ASP A 28 22.00 23.26 -26.60
C ASP A 28 20.66 23.60 -25.96
N CYS A 29 20.33 24.89 -25.96
CA CYS A 29 18.98 25.39 -25.72
C CYS A 29 18.10 24.99 -26.90
N SER A 30 17.33 23.90 -26.77
CA SER A 30 16.18 23.68 -27.63
C SER A 30 15.10 22.79 -27.01
N ASN A 31 13.88 23.34 -27.05
CA ASN A 31 12.60 22.63 -27.13
C ASN A 31 12.00 22.04 -25.84
N SER A 32 10.93 22.68 -25.37
CA SER A 32 10.03 22.25 -24.29
C SER A 32 9.23 20.95 -24.56
N ASN A 33 9.61 20.18 -25.59
CA ASN A 33 9.04 18.88 -25.93
C ASN A 33 9.82 17.69 -25.34
N GLY A 34 11.13 17.84 -25.07
CA GLY A 34 11.95 16.72 -24.58
C GLY A 34 11.63 16.25 -23.15
N SER A 35 11.14 17.15 -22.28
CA SER A 35 10.71 16.79 -20.92
C SER A 35 9.40 16.00 -20.88
N ARG A 36 8.54 16.16 -21.90
CA ARG A 36 7.28 15.39 -22.01
C ARG A 36 7.56 13.98 -22.53
N ASP A 37 8.49 13.85 -23.48
CA ASP A 37 8.91 12.54 -24.01
C ASP A 37 9.68 11.71 -22.98
N LEU A 38 10.67 12.29 -22.28
CA LEU A 38 11.37 11.58 -21.19
C LEU A 38 10.44 11.20 -20.04
N GLY A 39 9.50 12.09 -19.70
CA GLY A 39 8.45 11.82 -18.73
C GLY A 39 7.58 10.63 -19.15
N SER A 40 7.10 10.61 -20.39
CA SER A 40 6.29 9.51 -20.92
C SER A 40 7.05 8.18 -20.96
N VAL A 41 8.31 8.17 -21.39
CA VAL A 41 9.14 6.95 -21.44
C VAL A 41 9.45 6.41 -20.03
N MET A 42 9.74 7.28 -19.07
CA MET A 42 9.90 6.86 -17.67
C MET A 42 8.57 6.35 -17.08
N LEU A 43 7.45 7.00 -17.40
CA LEU A 43 6.11 6.60 -16.94
C LEU A 43 5.72 5.24 -17.53
N ASP A 44 6.00 5.00 -18.81
CA ASP A 44 5.78 3.72 -19.49
C ASP A 44 6.65 2.61 -18.90
N THR A 45 7.91 2.91 -18.61
CA THR A 45 8.83 1.97 -17.96
C THR A 45 8.37 1.64 -16.55
N LEU A 46 7.89 2.63 -15.78
CA LEU A 46 7.33 2.41 -14.45
C LEU A 46 6.03 1.61 -14.53
N GLN A 47 5.13 1.91 -15.47
CA GLN A 47 3.88 1.17 -15.66
C GLN A 47 4.15 -0.30 -16.04
N GLN A 48 5.09 -0.56 -16.94
CA GLN A 48 5.50 -1.93 -17.28
C GLN A 48 6.08 -2.68 -16.07
N ARG A 49 6.90 -2.02 -15.25
CA ARG A 49 7.48 -2.62 -14.05
C ARG A 49 6.44 -2.89 -12.96
N LEU A 50 5.48 -1.99 -12.79
CA LEU A 50 4.36 -2.14 -11.85
C LEU A 50 3.42 -3.26 -12.30
N ALA A 51 3.09 -3.35 -13.59
CA ALA A 51 2.24 -4.39 -14.14
C ALA A 51 2.86 -5.79 -13.97
N LEU A 52 4.14 -5.97 -14.31
CA LEU A 52 4.81 -7.26 -14.19
C LEU A 52 5.04 -7.71 -12.74
N THR A 53 5.32 -6.77 -11.84
CA THR A 53 5.53 -7.07 -10.41
C THR A 53 4.20 -7.40 -9.73
N SER A 54 3.13 -6.66 -10.06
CA SER A 54 1.78 -6.92 -9.57
C SER A 54 1.26 -8.28 -10.04
N LEU A 55 1.44 -8.61 -11.32
CA LEU A 55 1.06 -9.93 -11.86
C LEU A 55 1.84 -11.07 -11.19
N ARG A 56 3.14 -10.92 -10.95
CA ARG A 56 3.92 -11.93 -10.22
C ARG A 56 3.44 -12.10 -8.78
N SER A 57 3.11 -11.01 -8.09
CA SER A 57 2.55 -11.07 -6.73
C SER A 57 1.21 -11.81 -6.71
N LEU A 58 0.34 -11.56 -7.70
CA LEU A 58 -0.96 -12.21 -7.82
C LEU A 58 -0.83 -13.69 -8.19
N MET A 59 0.06 -14.04 -9.13
CA MET A 59 0.32 -15.43 -9.51
C MET A 59 0.91 -16.23 -8.35
N SER A 60 1.83 -15.63 -7.59
CA SER A 60 2.38 -16.22 -6.36
C SER A 60 1.31 -16.39 -5.27
N CYS A 61 0.43 -15.40 -5.11
CA CYS A 61 -0.72 -15.47 -4.22
C CYS A 61 -1.62 -16.65 -4.58
N ALA A 62 -1.99 -16.77 -5.86
CA ALA A 62 -2.83 -17.84 -6.39
C ALA A 62 -2.16 -19.23 -6.38
N GLY A 63 -0.83 -19.30 -6.18
CA GLY A 63 -0.08 -20.56 -6.22
C GLY A 63 0.16 -21.11 -7.63
N ILE A 64 0.09 -20.26 -8.65
CA ILE A 64 0.33 -20.64 -10.05
C ILE A 64 1.82 -20.98 -10.21
N GLY A 65 2.12 -22.24 -10.58
CA GLY A 65 3.47 -22.74 -10.78
C GLY A 65 4.04 -23.58 -9.62
N GLU A 66 3.26 -23.83 -8.57
CA GLU A 66 3.64 -24.72 -7.46
C GLU A 66 2.97 -26.09 -7.59
N THR A 67 3.64 -27.16 -7.15
CA THR A 67 3.14 -28.54 -7.23
C THR A 67 2.04 -28.83 -6.21
N GLU A 68 2.07 -28.18 -5.04
CA GLU A 68 1.08 -28.34 -3.96
C GLU A 68 0.78 -26.98 -3.28
N PRO A 69 0.01 -26.09 -3.93
CA PRO A 69 -0.19 -24.73 -3.45
C PRO A 69 -1.13 -24.62 -2.23
N PHE A 70 -2.01 -25.61 -2.03
CA PHE A 70 -3.01 -25.63 -0.96
C PHE A 70 -2.97 -26.95 -0.18
N ASN A 71 -2.86 -26.85 1.14
CA ASN A 71 -2.94 -27.98 2.05
C ASN A 71 -3.56 -27.55 3.39
N LEU A 72 -4.14 -28.51 4.13
CA LEU A 72 -4.60 -28.25 5.49
C LEU A 72 -3.44 -28.45 6.47
N PRO A 73 -3.02 -27.42 7.21
CA PRO A 73 -1.98 -27.58 8.22
C PRO A 73 -2.52 -28.29 9.46
N THR A 74 -1.61 -28.95 10.19
CA THR A 74 -1.88 -29.51 11.52
C THR A 74 -2.31 -28.42 12.50
N GLN A 75 -3.18 -28.73 13.46
CA GLN A 75 -3.81 -27.75 14.36
C GLN A 75 -2.82 -26.79 15.04
N HIS A 76 -1.66 -27.29 15.48
CA HIS A 76 -0.63 -26.47 16.14
C HIS A 76 0.05 -25.43 15.22
N ARG A 77 0.00 -25.61 13.89
CA ARG A 77 0.62 -24.70 12.90
C ARG A 77 -0.38 -23.73 12.27
N MET A 78 -1.68 -23.91 12.48
CA MET A 78 -2.74 -23.11 11.83
C MET A 78 -2.57 -21.60 12.07
N LEU A 79 -2.45 -21.19 13.34
CA LEU A 79 -2.35 -19.77 13.70
C LEU A 79 -1.05 -19.13 13.17
N TRP A 80 0.06 -19.87 13.22
CA TRP A 80 1.35 -19.38 12.75
C TRP A 80 1.35 -19.18 11.22
N ARG A 81 0.80 -20.15 10.47
CA ARG A 81 0.63 -20.01 9.01
C ARG A 81 -0.30 -18.87 8.65
N MET A 82 -1.44 -18.76 9.33
CA MET A 82 -2.39 -17.68 9.06
C MET A 82 -1.74 -16.32 9.26
N LYS A 83 -0.98 -16.11 10.35
CA LYS A 83 -0.25 -14.86 10.62
C LYS A 83 0.84 -14.59 9.58
N THR A 84 1.65 -15.59 9.27
CA THR A 84 2.74 -15.47 8.29
C THR A 84 2.20 -15.13 6.90
N ASN A 85 1.18 -15.87 6.44
CA ASN A 85 0.55 -15.67 5.14
C ASN A 85 -0.24 -14.36 5.08
N ALA A 86 -0.90 -13.95 6.17
CA ALA A 86 -1.58 -12.65 6.26
C ALA A 86 -0.61 -11.48 6.07
N ASN A 87 0.56 -11.53 6.71
CA ASN A 87 1.57 -10.50 6.54
C ASN A 87 2.22 -10.54 5.15
N TYR A 88 2.44 -11.74 4.60
CA TYR A 88 3.09 -11.90 3.29
C TYR A 88 2.18 -11.44 2.13
N PHE A 89 0.88 -11.74 2.18
CA PHE A 89 -0.08 -11.42 1.12
C PHE A 89 -1.00 -10.23 1.44
N LEU A 90 -0.63 -9.39 2.42
CA LEU A 90 -1.46 -8.26 2.89
C LEU A 90 -1.97 -7.38 1.75
N THR A 91 -1.08 -7.00 0.82
CA THR A 91 -1.44 -6.16 -0.34
C THR A 91 -2.46 -6.83 -1.24
N ASN A 92 -2.36 -8.15 -1.45
CA ASN A 92 -3.32 -8.89 -2.27
C ASN A 92 -4.69 -9.00 -1.57
N TYR A 93 -4.71 -9.15 -0.25
CA TYR A 93 -5.96 -9.18 0.54
C TYR A 93 -6.64 -7.81 0.59
N LEU A 94 -5.85 -6.74 0.66
CA LEU A 94 -6.37 -5.38 0.54
C LEU A 94 -6.95 -5.14 -0.85
N LEU A 95 -6.25 -5.57 -1.91
CA LEU A 95 -6.73 -5.45 -3.28
C LEU A 95 -8.01 -6.25 -3.50
N LEU A 96 -8.09 -7.48 -2.96
CA LEU A 96 -9.30 -8.29 -2.97
C LEU A 96 -10.46 -7.55 -2.28
N THR A 97 -10.21 -6.99 -1.10
CA THR A 97 -11.23 -6.26 -0.32
C THR A 97 -11.75 -5.04 -1.08
N VAL A 98 -10.86 -4.22 -1.63
CA VAL A 98 -11.22 -3.05 -2.44
C VAL A 98 -11.96 -3.49 -3.71
N GLY A 99 -11.50 -4.55 -4.37
CA GLY A 99 -12.14 -5.11 -5.56
C GLY A 99 -13.57 -5.60 -5.30
N VAL A 100 -13.77 -6.37 -4.22
CA VAL A 100 -15.11 -6.81 -3.78
C VAL A 100 -16.00 -5.63 -3.45
N PHE A 101 -15.49 -4.64 -2.70
CA PHE A 101 -16.26 -3.44 -2.35
C PHE A 101 -16.67 -2.63 -3.59
N ALA A 102 -15.73 -2.39 -4.51
CA ALA A 102 -15.99 -1.68 -5.76
C ALA A 102 -16.98 -2.45 -6.65
N PHE A 103 -16.84 -3.77 -6.74
CA PHE A 103 -17.77 -4.64 -7.46
C PHE A 103 -19.18 -4.56 -6.88
N LEU A 104 -19.32 -4.62 -5.55
CA LEU A 104 -20.62 -4.48 -4.88
C LEU A 104 -21.29 -3.13 -5.18
N LEU A 105 -20.53 -2.04 -5.10
CA LEU A 105 -21.05 -0.70 -5.41
C LEU A 105 -21.44 -0.55 -6.89
N LEU A 106 -20.61 -1.05 -7.80
CA LEU A 106 -20.82 -0.84 -9.24
C LEU A 106 -22.00 -1.67 -9.78
N PHE A 107 -22.12 -2.92 -9.35
CA PHE A 107 -23.09 -3.86 -9.91
C PHE A 107 -24.39 -3.96 -9.09
N PHE A 108 -24.30 -3.97 -7.76
CA PHE A 108 -25.47 -4.19 -6.90
C PHE A 108 -26.07 -2.89 -6.35
N HIS A 109 -25.27 -1.84 -6.19
CA HIS A 109 -25.70 -0.57 -5.60
C HIS A 109 -25.37 0.67 -6.45
N PRO A 110 -25.72 0.70 -7.76
CA PRO A 110 -25.39 1.82 -8.63
C PRO A 110 -26.01 3.15 -8.19
N ILE A 111 -27.22 3.10 -7.62
CA ILE A 111 -27.90 4.30 -7.07
C ILE A 111 -27.14 4.83 -5.85
N GLN A 112 -26.67 3.97 -4.96
CA GLN A 112 -25.91 4.37 -3.78
C GLN A 112 -24.60 5.06 -4.19
N LEU A 113 -23.90 4.52 -5.19
CA LEU A 113 -22.70 5.15 -5.75
C LEU A 113 -23.03 6.53 -6.34
N LEU A 114 -24.11 6.66 -7.09
CA LEU A 114 -24.55 7.94 -7.64
C LEU A 114 -24.85 8.96 -6.53
N VAL A 115 -25.57 8.57 -5.48
CA VAL A 115 -25.87 9.45 -4.35
C VAL A 115 -24.59 9.86 -3.63
N CYS A 116 -23.65 8.94 -3.41
CA CYS A 116 -22.32 9.27 -2.86
C CYS A 116 -21.60 10.33 -3.70
N VAL A 117 -21.63 10.21 -5.04
CA VAL A 117 -21.02 11.20 -5.96
C VAL A 117 -21.71 12.56 -5.86
N ILE A 118 -23.05 12.59 -5.84
CA ILE A 118 -23.83 13.83 -5.70
C ILE A 118 -23.53 14.51 -4.36
N VAL A 119 -23.53 13.74 -3.27
CA VAL A 119 -23.24 14.25 -1.92
C VAL A 119 -21.80 14.77 -1.84
N ALA A 120 -20.83 14.03 -2.37
CA ALA A 120 -19.43 14.46 -2.42
C ALA A 120 -19.25 15.74 -3.23
N TYR A 121 -19.92 15.85 -4.38
CA TYR A 121 -19.93 17.07 -5.18
C TYR A 121 -20.61 18.24 -4.45
N GLY A 122 -21.74 17.97 -3.77
CA GLY A 122 -22.43 18.95 -2.95
C GLY A 122 -21.53 19.52 -1.85
N TRP A 123 -20.80 18.64 -1.14
CA TRP A 123 -19.79 19.06 -0.15
C TRP A 123 -18.65 19.83 -0.79
N HIS A 124 -18.14 19.40 -1.94
CA HIS A 124 -17.10 20.13 -2.65
C HIS A 124 -17.54 21.56 -3.00
N VAL A 125 -18.76 21.73 -3.54
CA VAL A 125 -19.32 23.06 -3.83
C VAL A 125 -19.51 23.87 -2.56
N PHE A 126 -20.08 23.26 -1.51
CA PHE A 126 -20.32 23.90 -0.22
C PHE A 126 -19.03 24.42 0.42
N LEU A 127 -17.95 23.65 0.35
CA LEU A 127 -16.65 24.02 0.95
C LEU A 127 -15.84 24.99 0.09
N THR A 128 -16.05 25.03 -1.22
CA THR A 128 -15.28 25.91 -2.13
C THR A 128 -15.94 27.26 -2.40
N LYS A 129 -17.26 27.36 -2.28
CA LYS A 129 -18.01 28.61 -2.49
C LYS A 129 -18.20 29.33 -1.14
N LYS A 130 -17.47 30.43 -0.92
CA LYS A 130 -17.56 31.26 0.29
C LYS A 130 -18.84 32.11 0.39
N GLU A 131 -19.53 32.34 -0.72
CA GLU A 131 -20.69 33.24 -0.80
C GLU A 131 -21.90 32.49 -1.37
N ILE A 132 -22.30 31.41 -0.70
CA ILE A 132 -23.60 30.80 -1.01
C ILE A 132 -24.64 31.66 -0.27
N PRO A 133 -25.60 32.31 -0.96
CA PRO A 133 -26.63 33.11 -0.30
C PRO A 133 -27.55 32.17 0.50
N THR A 134 -27.20 31.96 1.77
CA THR A 134 -27.95 31.18 2.76
C THR A 134 -29.16 31.94 3.29
N ASP A 135 -29.17 33.26 3.10
CA ASP A 135 -30.22 34.22 3.41
C ASP A 135 -31.55 33.98 2.68
N LYS A 136 -31.55 33.14 1.64
CA LYS A 136 -32.75 32.77 0.85
C LYS A 136 -33.40 31.45 1.25
N PHE A 137 -32.81 30.69 2.18
CA PHE A 137 -33.39 29.42 2.65
C PHE A 137 -34.35 29.67 3.82
N GLU A 138 -35.62 29.92 3.50
CA GLU A 138 -36.72 29.99 4.47
C GLU A 138 -37.51 28.68 4.47
N VAL A 139 -37.58 28.04 5.64
CA VAL A 139 -38.40 26.83 5.86
C VAL A 139 -39.47 27.18 6.90
N PHE A 140 -40.74 26.98 6.55
CA PHE A 140 -41.89 27.32 7.41
C PHE A 140 -41.90 28.78 7.93
N GLY A 141 -41.38 29.73 7.14
CA GLY A 141 -41.33 31.15 7.50
C GLY A 141 -40.21 31.53 8.49
N ARG A 142 -39.30 30.60 8.80
CA ARG A 142 -38.10 30.87 9.59
C ARG A 142 -36.87 30.83 8.68
N ARG A 143 -36.03 31.86 8.77
CA ARG A 143 -34.72 31.91 8.10
C ARG A 143 -33.79 30.90 8.74
N LEU A 144 -33.26 29.98 7.94
CA LEU A 144 -32.27 29.02 8.41
C LEU A 144 -30.91 29.71 8.57
N SER A 145 -30.30 29.53 9.73
CA SER A 145 -28.92 29.95 9.93
C SER A 145 -27.96 29.05 9.15
N GLU A 146 -26.77 29.56 8.82
CA GLU A 146 -25.71 28.75 8.21
C GLU A 146 -25.37 27.50 9.04
N GLN A 147 -25.45 27.63 10.36
CA GLN A 147 -25.25 26.52 11.30
C GLN A 147 -26.33 25.45 11.17
N ASP A 148 -27.59 25.85 10.95
CA ASP A 148 -28.71 24.91 10.80
C ASP A 148 -28.57 24.12 9.50
N ILE A 149 -28.16 24.79 8.41
CA ILE A 149 -27.93 24.16 7.10
C ILE A 149 -26.77 23.15 7.20
N LEU A 150 -25.65 23.54 7.83
CA LEU A 150 -24.51 22.65 8.01
C LEU A 150 -24.87 21.44 8.88
N LEU A 151 -25.64 21.65 9.94
CA LEU A 151 -26.09 20.58 10.83
C LEU A 151 -27.03 19.62 10.09
N ALA A 152 -27.97 20.14 9.31
CA ALA A 152 -28.88 19.33 8.50
C ALA A 152 -28.14 18.55 7.39
N ALA A 153 -27.19 19.18 6.69
CA ALA A 153 -26.38 18.53 5.67
C ALA A 153 -25.49 17.43 6.25
N THR A 154 -24.85 17.70 7.41
CA THR A 154 -24.03 16.70 8.11
C THR A 154 -24.87 15.56 8.65
N GLY A 155 -25.99 15.88 9.30
CA GLY A 155 -26.92 14.90 9.87
C GLY A 155 -27.50 13.98 8.79
N SER A 156 -27.97 14.54 7.67
CA SER A 156 -28.47 13.76 6.53
C SER A 156 -27.38 12.89 5.90
N THR A 157 -26.16 13.41 5.75
CA THR A 157 -25.01 12.62 5.27
C THR A 157 -24.69 11.47 6.22
N MET A 158 -24.70 11.69 7.54
CA MET A 158 -24.46 10.65 8.54
C MET A 158 -25.52 9.55 8.50
N VAL A 159 -26.80 9.92 8.45
CA VAL A 159 -27.91 8.97 8.29
C VAL A 159 -27.73 8.16 7.00
N PHE A 160 -27.42 8.82 5.89
CA PHE A 160 -27.17 8.13 4.62
C PHE A 160 -26.00 7.12 4.72
N LEU A 161 -24.86 7.55 5.28
CA LEU A 161 -23.70 6.67 5.45
C LEU A 161 -24.01 5.49 6.37
N LEU A 162 -24.73 5.71 7.48
CA LEU A 162 -25.02 4.68 8.47
C LEU A 162 -26.00 3.61 7.94
N PHE A 163 -27.05 4.02 7.22
CA PHE A 163 -28.11 3.10 6.82
C PHE A 163 -27.91 2.50 5.42
N PHE A 164 -27.18 3.17 4.53
CA PHE A 164 -27.00 2.70 3.15
C PHE A 164 -25.57 2.22 2.88
N VAL A 165 -24.56 3.00 3.30
CA VAL A 165 -23.16 2.67 3.00
C VAL A 165 -22.58 1.64 3.96
N LEU A 166 -22.82 1.80 5.26
CA LEU A 166 -22.25 0.94 6.29
C LEU A 166 -22.60 -0.55 6.12
N PRO A 167 -23.86 -0.96 5.82
CA PRO A 167 -24.17 -2.37 5.60
C PRO A 167 -23.38 -2.96 4.43
N THR A 168 -23.20 -2.19 3.36
CA THR A 168 -22.41 -2.59 2.19
C THR A 168 -20.93 -2.78 2.55
N VAL A 169 -20.38 -1.85 3.34
CA VAL A 169 -18.99 -1.91 3.83
C VAL A 169 -18.79 -3.13 4.74
N ILE A 170 -19.68 -3.35 5.70
CA ILE A 170 -19.61 -4.50 6.61
C ILE A 170 -19.67 -5.80 5.81
N PHE A 171 -20.61 -5.92 4.88
CA PHE A 171 -20.73 -7.12 4.04
C PHE A 171 -19.48 -7.37 3.20
N ALA A 172 -18.95 -6.33 2.53
CA ALA A 172 -17.73 -6.43 1.75
C ALA A 172 -16.54 -6.89 2.62
N LEU A 173 -16.37 -6.28 3.79
CA LEU A 173 -15.32 -6.63 4.75
C LEU A 173 -15.49 -8.06 5.28
N SER A 174 -16.71 -8.49 5.61
CA SER A 174 -16.96 -9.86 6.09
C SER A 174 -16.60 -10.89 5.03
N VAL A 175 -17.08 -10.72 3.80
CA VAL A 175 -16.83 -11.67 2.71
C VAL A 175 -15.34 -11.70 2.34
N SER A 176 -14.71 -10.54 2.18
CA SER A 176 -13.28 -10.47 1.82
C SER A 176 -12.39 -10.98 2.94
N SER A 177 -12.71 -10.71 4.21
CA SER A 177 -11.95 -11.21 5.36
C SER A 177 -12.06 -12.73 5.48
N LEU A 178 -13.26 -13.29 5.28
CA LEU A 178 -13.46 -14.74 5.31
C LEU A 178 -12.68 -15.43 4.19
N ALA A 179 -12.75 -14.90 2.96
CA ALA A 179 -11.97 -15.40 1.83
C ALA A 179 -10.46 -15.29 2.08
N SER A 180 -10.00 -14.17 2.64
CA SER A 180 -8.59 -13.95 2.97
C SER A 180 -8.11 -14.88 4.08
N ALA A 181 -8.94 -15.14 5.10
CA ALA A 181 -8.62 -16.05 6.18
C ALA A 181 -8.55 -17.50 5.69
N ALA A 182 -9.52 -17.93 4.88
CA ALA A 182 -9.50 -19.24 4.23
C ALA A 182 -8.26 -19.42 3.35
N HIS A 183 -7.94 -18.42 2.53
CA HIS A 183 -6.74 -18.41 1.72
C HIS A 183 -5.47 -18.45 2.58
N ALA A 184 -5.37 -17.63 3.63
CA ALA A 184 -4.21 -17.59 4.51
C ALA A 184 -4.00 -18.91 5.27
N LEU A 185 -5.06 -19.64 5.60
CA LEU A 185 -4.97 -20.95 6.25
C LEU A 185 -4.53 -22.05 5.30
N LEU A 186 -5.14 -22.10 4.11
CA LEU A 186 -4.93 -23.17 3.14
C LEU A 186 -3.65 -23.00 2.32
N ARG A 187 -3.16 -21.76 2.14
CA ARG A 187 -2.01 -21.47 1.29
C ARG A 187 -0.71 -22.01 1.90
N SER A 188 0.03 -22.81 1.11
CA SER A 188 1.33 -23.35 1.49
C SER A 188 2.51 -22.56 0.98
N ASN A 189 3.14 -21.78 1.85
CA ASN A 189 4.33 -21.00 1.51
C ASN A 189 5.62 -21.80 1.82
N ARG A 190 6.01 -22.67 0.87
CA ARG A 190 7.16 -23.57 1.00
C ARG A 190 8.47 -22.83 1.36
N LEU A 191 8.70 -21.67 0.74
CA LEU A 191 9.91 -20.86 1.00
C LEU A 191 10.06 -20.45 2.47
N LYS A 192 8.96 -20.34 3.22
CA LYS A 192 8.98 -20.00 4.64
C LYS A 192 8.90 -21.23 5.54
N ASP A 193 8.13 -22.25 5.15
CA ASP A 193 7.99 -23.49 5.90
C ASP A 193 9.35 -24.22 6.04
N ASP A 194 10.12 -24.33 4.95
CA ASP A 194 11.44 -24.98 4.95
C ASP A 194 12.42 -24.30 5.93
N SER A 195 12.34 -22.97 6.06
CA SER A 195 13.18 -22.21 7.00
C SER A 195 12.81 -22.42 8.47
N VAL A 196 11.54 -22.75 8.75
CA VAL A 196 11.05 -23.02 10.10
C VAL A 196 11.32 -24.45 10.51
N ASP A 197 11.10 -25.41 9.61
CA ASP A 197 11.44 -26.80 9.85
C ASP A 197 12.95 -26.97 10.04
N ALA A 198 13.79 -26.22 9.30
CA ALA A 198 15.23 -26.16 9.52
C ALA A 198 15.61 -25.60 10.91
N ARG A 199 14.90 -24.56 11.40
CA ARG A 199 15.12 -24.01 12.76
C ARG A 199 14.65 -24.93 13.87
N GLN A 200 13.52 -25.61 13.70
CA GLN A 200 13.02 -26.58 14.68
C GLN A 200 13.93 -27.80 14.76
N GLY A 201 14.41 -28.31 13.61
CA GLY A 201 15.35 -29.42 13.56
C GLY A 201 16.68 -29.13 14.28
N SER A 202 17.22 -27.91 14.17
CA SER A 202 18.45 -27.55 14.88
C SER A 202 18.24 -27.41 16.40
N ALA A 203 17.09 -26.91 16.84
CA ALA A 203 16.76 -26.78 18.27
C ALA A 203 16.57 -28.15 18.93
N SER A 204 15.92 -29.11 18.26
CA SER A 204 15.80 -30.47 18.77
C SER A 204 17.15 -31.20 18.82
N SER A 205 18.05 -30.93 17.87
CA SER A 205 19.38 -31.55 17.86
C SER A 205 20.26 -31.08 19.02
N SER A 206 20.19 -29.79 19.37
CA SER A 206 20.98 -29.25 20.50
C SER A 206 20.49 -29.76 21.87
N GLU A 207 19.18 -29.98 22.02
CA GLU A 207 18.62 -30.49 23.28
C GLU A 207 19.00 -31.96 23.53
N VAL A 208 19.15 -32.75 22.46
CA VAL A 208 19.63 -34.14 22.54
C VAL A 208 21.12 -34.22 22.87
N GLU A 209 21.92 -33.26 22.41
CA GLU A 209 23.37 -33.21 22.67
C GLU A 209 23.70 -32.71 24.08
N GLU A 210 22.81 -31.95 24.73
CA GLU A 210 22.97 -31.51 26.14
C GLU A 210 22.59 -32.61 27.16
N LEU A 211 21.86 -33.64 26.72
CA LEU A 211 21.39 -34.76 27.56
C LEU A 211 22.28 -36.02 27.48
N VAL A 212 23.35 -36.02 26.67
CA VAL A 212 24.33 -37.12 26.51
C VAL A 212 25.66 -36.73 27.12
#